data_AF-A0AAF0ZMD7-F1
#
_entry.id   AF-A0AAF0ZMD7-F1
#
_cell.length_a   1.000
_cell.length_b   1.000
_cell.length_c   1.000
_cell.angle_alpha   90.00
_cell.angle_beta   90.00
_cell.angle_gamma   90.00
#
_symmetry.space_group_name_H-M   'P 1'
#
loop_
_entity.id
_entity.type
_entity.pdbx_description
1 polymer ?
#
loop_
_entity_poly.entity_id
_entity_poly.type
_entity_poly.pdbx_seq_one_letter_code
_entity_poly.pdbx_strand_id
1 'polypeptide(L)'
;MESAQPPYSAQHPWLVICFGGELENQTFFSVSEDRYYMRRIPELKEKLIRAYADEWLLLESIYSSDCYLWNLISNEKIQLPPLPTECEILMCLLSAPPHDPECQILFLIKETENEDDDENDEDVDLDDENDEDEDEDDENDDENDEDVNPPTLYFCKPGCNEEFHK
;
A
#
# COMPACT_ATOMS: atom_id res chain seq x y z
N MET A 1 -20.18 -26.10 -12.96
CA MET A 1 -19.53 -25.06 -13.79
C MET A 1 -18.10 -25.49 -13.98
N GLU A 2 -17.71 -25.84 -15.21
CA GLU A 2 -16.34 -26.27 -15.52
C GLU A 2 -15.38 -25.12 -15.25
N SER A 3 -14.44 -25.37 -14.34
CA SER A 3 -13.29 -24.50 -14.11
C SER A 3 -12.37 -24.61 -15.34
N ALA A 4 -12.66 -23.86 -16.39
CA ALA A 4 -11.73 -23.69 -17.48
C ALA A 4 -10.44 -23.06 -16.94
N GLN A 5 -9.29 -23.64 -17.26
CA GLN A 5 -7.99 -23.09 -16.89
C GLN A 5 -7.61 -22.05 -17.94
N PRO A 6 -7.03 -20.90 -17.54
CA PRO A 6 -6.53 -19.93 -18.50
C PRO A 6 -5.46 -20.55 -19.42
N PRO A 7 -5.42 -20.19 -20.72
CA PRO A 7 -4.36 -20.66 -21.61
C PRO A 7 -2.98 -20.21 -21.13
N TYR A 8 -2.01 -21.10 -21.26
CA TYR A 8 -0.64 -20.93 -20.76
C TYR A 8 0.17 -19.84 -21.49
N SER A 9 -0.25 -19.41 -22.68
CA SER A 9 0.39 -18.32 -23.42
C SER A 9 -0.67 -17.37 -23.96
N ALA A 10 -0.76 -16.21 -23.33
CA ALA A 10 -1.58 -15.12 -23.83
C ALA A 10 -0.77 -14.27 -24.80
N GLN A 11 -1.35 -13.96 -25.97
CA GLN A 11 -0.76 -12.98 -26.90
C GLN A 11 -0.89 -11.54 -26.39
N HIS A 12 -1.75 -11.32 -25.39
CA HIS A 12 -2.06 -10.02 -24.81
C HIS A 12 -1.98 -10.09 -23.29
N PRO A 13 -1.65 -8.99 -22.60
CA PRO A 13 -1.65 -8.96 -21.14
C PRO A 13 -3.06 -9.22 -20.60
N TRP A 14 -3.10 -9.85 -19.44
CA TRP A 14 -4.35 -10.15 -18.74
C TRP A 14 -4.59 -9.10 -17.69
N LEU A 15 -5.84 -8.66 -17.56
CA LEU A 15 -6.23 -7.79 -16.47
C LEU A 15 -6.49 -8.66 -15.23
N VAL A 16 -5.82 -8.34 -14.14
CA VAL A 16 -6.05 -8.97 -12.83
C VAL A 16 -6.79 -7.97 -11.96
N ILE A 17 -7.93 -8.40 -11.42
CA ILE A 17 -8.76 -7.62 -10.51
C ILE A 17 -8.86 -8.39 -9.20
N CYS A 18 -8.31 -7.83 -8.13
CA CYS A 18 -8.45 -8.35 -6.77
C CYS A 18 -9.70 -7.75 -6.12
N PHE A 19 -10.54 -8.58 -5.51
CA PHE A 19 -11.83 -8.15 -4.93
C PHE A 19 -12.28 -9.06 -3.78
N GLY A 20 -13.35 -8.64 -3.11
CA GLY A 20 -13.83 -9.22 -1.85
C GLY A 20 -13.31 -8.42 -0.65
N GLY A 21 -13.90 -8.63 0.53
CA GLY A 21 -13.60 -7.83 1.72
C GLY A 21 -12.12 -7.79 2.09
N GLU A 22 -11.39 -8.87 1.79
CA GLU A 22 -9.97 -9.04 2.10
C GLU A 22 -9.12 -9.29 0.84
N LEU A 23 -9.58 -8.84 -0.34
CA LEU A 23 -8.92 -9.09 -1.64
C LEU A 23 -8.68 -10.59 -1.94
N GLU A 24 -9.45 -11.46 -1.31
CA GLU A 24 -9.29 -12.93 -1.35
C GLU A 24 -9.60 -13.57 -2.71
N ASN A 25 -10.32 -12.88 -3.59
CA ASN A 25 -10.70 -13.38 -4.90
C ASN A 25 -9.98 -12.58 -6.00
N GLN A 26 -9.49 -13.28 -7.03
CA GLN A 26 -8.86 -12.68 -8.20
C GLN A 26 -9.60 -13.07 -9.46
N THR A 27 -9.98 -12.06 -10.24
CA THR A 27 -10.52 -12.23 -11.58
C THR A 27 -9.42 -11.94 -12.60
N PHE A 28 -9.17 -12.93 -13.44
CA PHE A 28 -8.24 -12.88 -14.56
C PHE A 28 -9.04 -12.70 -15.85
N PHE A 29 -9.01 -11.50 -16.43
CA PHE A 29 -9.75 -11.16 -17.64
C PHE A 29 -8.82 -11.12 -18.86
N SER A 30 -9.16 -11.90 -19.87
CA SER A 30 -8.49 -11.91 -21.18
C SER A 30 -9.26 -11.01 -22.14
N VAL A 31 -8.67 -9.86 -22.47
CA VAL A 31 -9.28 -8.90 -23.41
C VAL A 31 -9.44 -9.51 -24.81
N SER A 32 -8.49 -10.34 -25.23
CA SER A 32 -8.54 -11.00 -26.54
C SER A 32 -9.62 -12.05 -26.68
N GLU A 33 -9.97 -12.72 -25.57
CA GLU A 33 -10.97 -13.78 -25.57
C GLU A 33 -12.34 -13.30 -25.10
N ASP A 34 -12.42 -12.08 -24.56
CA ASP A 34 -13.60 -11.54 -23.87
C ASP A 34 -14.13 -12.51 -22.81
N ARG A 35 -13.20 -13.04 -22.00
CA ARG A 35 -13.48 -14.08 -20.99
C ARG A 35 -12.75 -13.78 -19.70
N TYR A 36 -13.37 -14.19 -18.60
CA TYR A 36 -12.77 -14.12 -17.28
C TYR A 36 -12.67 -15.47 -16.60
N TYR A 37 -11.67 -15.58 -15.73
CA TYR A 37 -11.39 -16.74 -14.91
C TYR A 37 -11.26 -16.28 -13.47
N MET A 38 -12.06 -16.85 -12.58
CA MET A 38 -11.93 -16.59 -11.14
C MET A 38 -11.03 -17.61 -10.49
N ARG A 39 -10.12 -17.13 -9.66
CA ARG A 39 -9.21 -17.92 -8.83
C ARG A 39 -9.10 -17.31 -7.45
N ARG A 40 -8.62 -18.14 -6.52
CA ARG A 40 -8.20 -17.75 -5.19
C ARG A 40 -6.74 -18.14 -5.08
N ILE A 41 -5.87 -17.15 -5.06
CA ILE A 41 -4.44 -17.29 -4.88
C ILE A 41 -4.17 -16.90 -3.42
N PRO A 42 -3.90 -17.88 -2.54
CA PRO A 42 -3.70 -17.62 -1.12
C PRO A 42 -2.66 -16.53 -0.84
N GLU A 43 -1.61 -16.47 -1.65
CA GLU A 43 -0.51 -15.52 -1.52
C GLU A 43 -0.90 -14.06 -1.84
N LEU A 44 -2.00 -13.83 -2.57
CA LEU A 44 -2.53 -12.50 -2.89
C LEU A 44 -3.67 -12.05 -1.97
N LYS A 45 -4.13 -12.93 -1.06
CA LYS A 45 -5.15 -12.56 -0.07
C LYS A 45 -4.58 -11.50 0.87
N GLU A 46 -5.34 -10.42 1.07
CA GLU A 46 -4.97 -9.28 1.94
C GLU A 46 -3.70 -8.56 1.50
N LYS A 47 -3.43 -8.53 0.18
CA LYS A 47 -2.20 -7.96 -0.38
C LYS A 47 -2.48 -7.04 -1.55
N LEU A 48 -1.74 -5.94 -1.60
CA LEU A 48 -1.65 -5.06 -2.76
C LEU A 48 -0.40 -5.41 -3.57
N ILE A 49 -0.53 -5.45 -4.89
CA ILE A 49 0.60 -5.59 -5.82
C ILE A 49 1.12 -4.19 -6.11
N ARG A 50 2.35 -3.88 -5.65
CA ARG A 50 2.94 -2.54 -5.76
C ARG A 50 3.92 -2.40 -6.92
N ALA A 51 4.67 -3.46 -7.22
CA ALA A 51 5.62 -3.50 -8.33
C ALA A 51 5.81 -4.93 -8.83
N TYR A 52 6.44 -5.08 -10.00
CA TYR A 52 6.81 -6.38 -10.54
C TYR A 52 8.10 -6.30 -11.38
N ALA A 53 8.82 -7.41 -11.46
CA ALA A 53 9.92 -7.62 -12.40
C ALA A 53 10.00 -9.12 -12.73
N ASP A 54 9.89 -9.46 -14.01
CA ASP A 54 9.72 -10.83 -14.49
C ASP A 54 8.63 -11.59 -13.71
N GLU A 55 8.97 -12.69 -13.03
CA GLU A 55 8.02 -13.50 -12.25
C GLU A 55 7.87 -13.07 -10.78
N TRP A 56 8.54 -11.99 -10.39
CA TRP A 56 8.51 -11.49 -9.02
C TRP A 56 7.52 -10.34 -8.86
N LEU A 57 6.68 -10.46 -7.83
CA LEU A 57 5.75 -9.43 -7.40
C LEU A 57 6.20 -8.86 -6.06
N LEU A 58 6.14 -7.54 -5.92
CA LEU A 58 6.23 -6.89 -4.61
C LEU A 58 4.84 -6.74 -4.03
N LEU A 59 4.63 -7.39 -2.89
CA LEU A 59 3.37 -7.46 -2.18
C LEU A 59 3.45 -6.68 -0.88
N GLU A 60 2.45 -5.85 -0.63
CA GLU A 60 2.26 -5.07 0.60
C GLU A 60 1.01 -5.58 1.32
N SER A 61 1.10 -5.71 2.64
CA SER A 61 -0.03 -6.04 3.50
C SER A 61 -1.01 -4.88 3.65
N ILE A 62 -2.31 -5.14 3.58
CA ILE A 62 -3.33 -4.11 3.87
C ILE A 62 -3.54 -3.87 5.37
N TYR A 63 -2.92 -4.68 6.23
CA TYR A 63 -3.05 -4.62 7.71
C TYR A 63 -1.74 -4.26 8.42
N SER A 64 -0.63 -4.20 7.71
CA SER A 64 0.69 -3.91 8.27
C SER A 64 1.58 -3.22 7.23
N SER A 65 2.65 -2.57 7.67
CA SER A 65 3.68 -2.00 6.78
C SER A 65 4.62 -3.07 6.18
N ASP A 66 4.26 -4.35 6.28
CA ASP A 66 5.08 -5.46 5.79
C ASP A 66 5.04 -5.55 4.27
N CYS A 67 6.23 -5.61 3.68
CA CYS A 67 6.41 -5.89 2.27
C CYS A 67 7.25 -7.16 2.06
N TYR A 68 6.92 -7.92 1.01
CA TYR A 68 7.73 -9.06 0.58
C TYR A 68 7.70 -9.22 -0.94
N LEU A 69 8.76 -9.80 -1.47
CA LEU A 69 8.79 -10.28 -2.84
C LEU A 69 8.25 -11.70 -2.89
N TRP A 70 7.44 -11.99 -3.90
CA TRP A 70 6.90 -13.32 -4.14
C TRP A 70 7.11 -13.73 -5.59
N ASN A 71 7.69 -14.91 -5.81
CA ASN A 71 7.87 -15.47 -7.14
C ASN A 71 6.66 -16.34 -7.54
N LEU A 72 6.03 -16.01 -8.66
CA LEU A 72 4.83 -16.67 -9.17
C LEU A 72 5.04 -18.13 -9.61
N ILE A 73 6.28 -18.51 -9.97
CA ILE A 73 6.60 -19.85 -10.49
C ILE A 73 7.18 -20.75 -9.39
N SER A 74 8.20 -20.28 -8.67
CA SER A 74 8.87 -21.07 -7.63
C SER A 74 8.13 -21.04 -6.29
N ASN A 75 7.18 -20.13 -6.12
CA ASN A 75 6.51 -19.81 -4.85
C ASN A 75 7.48 -19.32 -3.75
N GLU A 76 8.69 -18.90 -4.13
CA GLU A 76 9.68 -18.34 -3.22
C GLU A 76 9.23 -16.99 -2.67
N LYS A 77 9.56 -16.71 -1.41
CA LYS A 77 9.25 -15.47 -0.73
C LYS A 77 10.51 -14.87 -0.13
N ILE A 78 10.72 -13.58 -0.36
CA ILE A 78 11.81 -12.81 0.25
C ILE A 78 11.17 -11.68 1.06
N GLN A 79 11.31 -11.76 2.37
CA GLN A 79 10.86 -10.69 3.27
C GLN A 79 11.73 -9.45 3.06
N LEU A 80 11.10 -8.28 2.94
CA LEU A 80 11.83 -7.01 2.90
C LEU A 80 11.99 -6.44 4.32
N PRO A 81 12.94 -5.52 4.54
CA PRO A 81 12.99 -4.76 5.77
C PRO A 81 11.63 -4.09 6.05
N PRO A 82 11.27 -3.87 7.33
CA PRO A 82 10.04 -3.17 7.68
C PRO A 82 10.12 -1.70 7.25
N LEU A 83 9.04 -1.19 6.68
CA LEU A 83 8.84 0.24 6.45
C LEU A 83 8.39 0.93 7.75
N PRO A 84 8.49 2.27 7.86
CA PRO A 84 7.91 3.00 8.99
C PRO A 84 6.45 2.59 9.25
N THR A 85 6.05 2.51 10.52
CA THR A 85 4.72 2.03 10.92
C THR A 85 3.59 2.88 10.34
N GLU A 86 3.80 4.19 10.27
CA GLU A 86 2.82 5.19 9.85
C GLU A 86 3.30 5.86 8.55
N CYS A 87 3.20 5.11 7.45
CA CYS A 87 3.52 5.65 6.14
C CYS A 87 2.58 5.14 5.05
N GLU A 88 2.37 5.99 4.04
CA GLU A 88 1.69 5.65 2.82
C GLU A 88 2.71 5.39 1.71
N ILE A 89 2.67 4.21 1.08
CA ILE A 89 3.47 3.92 -0.11
C ILE A 89 2.79 4.55 -1.34
N LEU A 90 3.38 5.65 -1.83
CA LEU A 90 2.90 6.37 -3.01
C LEU A 90 3.32 5.67 -4.31
N MET A 91 4.59 5.25 -4.37
CA MET A 91 5.14 4.54 -5.53
C MET A 91 6.13 3.47 -5.08
N CYS A 92 6.23 2.42 -5.88
CA CYS A 92 7.22 1.37 -5.69
C CYS A 92 7.81 0.96 -7.04
N LEU A 93 9.11 0.65 -7.05
CA LEU A 93 9.82 0.13 -8.21
C LEU A 93 10.66 -1.08 -7.80
N LEU A 94 10.58 -2.14 -8.60
CA LEU A 94 11.50 -3.27 -8.58
C LEU A 94 12.30 -3.21 -9.88
N SER A 95 13.60 -2.86 -9.82
CA SER A 95 14.38 -2.56 -11.02
C SER A 95 14.70 -3.79 -11.88
N ALA A 96 14.79 -4.97 -11.25
CA ALA A 96 15.15 -6.24 -11.85
C ALA A 96 14.68 -7.39 -10.93
N PRO A 97 14.76 -8.67 -11.34
CA PRO A 97 14.55 -9.80 -10.43
C PRO A 97 15.55 -9.77 -9.26
N PRO A 98 15.20 -10.28 -8.07
CA PRO A 98 16.01 -10.21 -6.87
C PRO A 98 17.33 -11.01 -6.92
N HIS A 99 17.49 -11.89 -7.91
CA HIS A 99 18.76 -12.59 -8.16
C HIS A 99 19.74 -11.78 -9.00
N ASP A 100 19.32 -10.66 -9.59
CA ASP A 100 20.22 -9.73 -10.25
C ASP A 100 21.03 -8.94 -9.20
N PRO A 101 22.37 -8.93 -9.29
CA PRO A 101 23.21 -8.23 -8.31
C PRO A 101 23.01 -6.71 -8.27
N GLU A 102 22.47 -6.13 -9.35
CA GLU A 102 22.15 -4.71 -9.47
C GLU A 102 20.67 -4.42 -9.19
N CYS A 103 19.90 -5.42 -8.72
CA CYS A 103 18.52 -5.23 -8.31
C CYS A 103 18.44 -4.24 -7.14
N GLN A 104 17.52 -3.28 -7.29
CA GLN A 104 17.19 -2.28 -6.29
C GLN A 104 15.67 -2.22 -6.16
N ILE A 105 15.21 -2.11 -4.93
CA ILE A 105 13.82 -1.84 -4.61
C ILE A 105 13.75 -0.39 -4.13
N LEU A 106 12.88 0.40 -4.75
CA LEU A 106 12.67 1.80 -4.38
C LEU A 106 11.23 1.98 -3.91
N PHE A 107 11.06 2.71 -2.82
CA PHE A 107 9.77 3.14 -2.30
C PHE A 107 9.76 4.66 -2.24
N LEU A 108 8.71 5.29 -2.75
CA LEU A 108 8.38 6.67 -2.42
C LEU A 108 7.27 6.61 -1.38
N ILE A 109 7.57 7.02 -0.16
CA ILE A 109 6.62 6.98 0.95
C ILE A 109 6.32 8.39 1.44
N LYS A 110 5.13 8.59 1.99
CA LYS A 110 4.77 9.77 2.77
C LYS A 110 4.56 9.32 4.21
N GLU A 111 5.32 9.87 5.14
CA GLU A 111 5.11 9.64 6.58
C GLU A 111 3.86 10.42 7.00
N THR A 112 2.97 9.78 7.76
CA THR A 112 1.79 10.42 8.34
C THR A 112 2.12 10.79 9.78
N GLU A 113 1.97 12.06 10.16
CA GLU A 113 2.13 12.46 11.55
C GLU A 113 0.95 11.94 12.36
N ASN A 114 1.23 11.49 13.59
CA ASN A 114 0.17 11.29 14.56
C ASN A 114 -0.37 12.67 14.90
N GLU A 115 -1.65 12.91 14.61
CA GLU A 115 -2.44 13.74 15.50
C GLU A 115 -2.45 12.97 16.82
N ASP A 116 -1.42 13.18 17.65
CA ASP A 116 -1.50 12.80 19.06
C ASP A 116 -2.75 13.53 19.55
N ASP A 117 -3.82 12.77 19.80
CA ASP A 117 -5.01 13.24 20.49
C ASP A 117 -4.52 13.80 21.83
N ASP A 118 -4.27 15.11 21.88
CA ASP A 118 -4.27 15.88 23.11
C ASP A 118 -5.70 15.76 23.65
N GLU A 119 -5.98 14.65 24.35
CA GLU A 119 -7.07 14.53 25.32
C GLU A 119 -6.82 15.58 26.41
N ASN A 120 -7.10 16.83 26.09
CA ASN A 120 -7.28 17.86 27.08
C ASN A 120 -8.72 17.69 27.60
N ASP A 121 -8.89 16.68 28.47
CA ASP A 121 -10.05 16.55 29.36
C ASP A 121 -10.03 17.76 30.32
N GLU A 122 -10.41 18.94 29.83
CA GLU A 122 -10.94 19.99 30.70
C GLU A 122 -12.42 19.69 30.93
N ASP A 123 -12.68 18.93 31.99
CA ASP A 123 -13.97 18.92 32.68
C ASP A 123 -14.28 20.35 33.18
N VAL A 124 -14.83 21.19 32.29
CA VAL A 124 -15.47 22.45 32.68
C VAL A 124 -16.94 22.16 32.96
N ASP A 125 -17.26 22.04 34.26
CA ASP A 125 -18.61 22.06 34.79
C ASP A 125 -19.35 23.32 34.29
N LEU A 126 -20.24 23.17 33.31
CA LEU A 126 -21.17 24.21 32.89
C LEU A 126 -22.47 24.09 33.68
N ASP A 127 -22.48 24.71 34.86
CA ASP A 127 -23.72 25.15 35.50
C ASP A 127 -23.90 26.66 35.27
N ASP A 128 -25.06 26.96 34.71
CA ASP A 128 -25.90 28.15 34.91
C ASP A 128 -25.81 29.33 33.94
N GLU A 129 -27.01 29.84 33.69
CA GLU A 129 -27.50 30.68 32.59
C GLU A 129 -26.93 32.11 32.59
N ASN A 130 -26.81 32.75 31.41
CA ASN A 130 -27.67 33.87 30.98
C ASN A 130 -27.10 34.67 29.77
N ASP A 131 -27.99 34.96 28.81
CA ASP A 131 -28.16 36.17 27.99
C ASP A 131 -27.05 36.86 27.15
N GLU A 132 -27.47 37.11 25.89
CA GLU A 132 -27.26 38.28 25.02
C GLU A 132 -26.01 38.40 24.12
N ASP A 133 -26.29 38.28 22.81
CA ASP A 133 -25.73 38.96 21.62
C ASP A 133 -24.36 39.64 21.72
N GLU A 134 -23.41 39.26 20.85
CA GLU A 134 -22.63 40.21 20.02
C GLU A 134 -21.88 39.45 18.89
N ASP A 135 -22.01 39.99 17.66
CA ASP A 135 -21.32 39.55 16.44
C ASP A 135 -19.82 39.86 16.52
N GLU A 136 -18.94 38.87 16.35
CA GLU A 136 -17.53 39.10 16.01
C GLU A 136 -17.13 38.26 14.78
N ASP A 137 -16.90 38.97 13.68
CA ASP A 137 -16.26 38.50 12.47
C ASP A 137 -14.78 38.20 12.77
N ASP A 138 -14.42 36.94 12.99
CA ASP A 138 -13.01 36.50 12.99
C ASP A 138 -12.66 35.87 11.63
N GLU A 139 -12.09 36.71 10.75
CA GLU A 139 -11.31 36.25 9.60
C GLU A 139 -9.98 35.63 10.11
N ASN A 140 -10.04 34.37 10.54
CA ASN A 140 -8.84 33.56 10.70
C ASN A 140 -8.39 33.06 9.31
N ASP A 141 -7.61 33.89 8.61
CA ASP A 141 -6.65 33.42 7.62
C ASP A 141 -5.53 32.66 8.37
N ASP A 142 -5.85 31.45 8.84
CA ASP A 142 -4.84 30.47 9.23
C ASP A 142 -4.21 29.93 7.93
N GLU A 143 -3.21 30.65 7.43
CA GLU A 143 -2.16 30.05 6.59
C GLU A 143 -1.34 29.09 7.46
N ASN A 144 -1.99 28.00 7.90
CA ASN A 144 -1.29 26.82 8.37
C ASN A 144 -0.70 26.17 7.11
N ASP A 145 0.47 26.64 6.70
CA ASP A 145 1.44 25.80 5.99
C ASP A 145 1.83 24.70 6.99
N GLU A 146 0.92 23.73 7.18
CA GLU A 146 1.24 22.48 7.87
C GLU A 146 2.50 21.95 7.20
N ASP A 147 3.51 21.67 8.02
CA ASP A 147 4.80 21.15 7.61
C ASP A 147 4.57 19.70 7.12
N VAL A 148 3.93 19.56 5.95
CA VAL A 148 3.57 18.26 5.39
C VAL A 148 4.88 17.57 5.04
N ASN A 149 5.27 16.60 5.87
CA ASN A 149 6.47 15.80 5.66
C ASN A 149 6.58 15.40 4.18
N PRO A 150 7.61 15.88 3.46
CA PRO A 150 7.70 15.65 2.03
C PRO A 150 7.90 14.15 1.78
N PRO A 151 7.36 13.63 0.66
CA PRO A 151 7.59 12.24 0.29
C PRO A 151 9.08 11.91 0.28
N THR A 152 9.45 10.85 0.98
CA THR A 152 10.82 10.39 1.14
C THR A 152 11.05 9.15 0.29
N LEU A 153 12.21 9.09 -0.37
CA LEU A 153 12.64 7.94 -1.14
C LEU A 153 13.41 6.96 -0.24
N TYR A 154 12.98 5.71 -0.19
CA TYR A 154 13.66 4.62 0.48
C TYR A 154 14.15 3.61 -0.55
N PHE A 155 15.33 3.03 -0.33
CA PHE A 155 15.81 1.95 -1.18
C PHE A 155 16.47 0.83 -0.38
N CYS A 156 16.32 -0.41 -0.86
CA CYS A 156 17.01 -1.57 -0.32
C CYS A 156 17.39 -2.58 -1.41
N LYS A 157 18.34 -3.44 -1.07
CA LYS A 157 18.66 -4.62 -1.87
C LYS A 157 17.74 -5.79 -1.46
N PRO A 158 17.23 -6.57 -2.42
CA PRO A 158 16.49 -7.79 -2.10
C PRO A 158 17.29 -8.74 -1.21
N GLY A 159 16.67 -9.25 -0.15
CA GLY A 159 17.29 -10.22 0.77
C GLY A 159 18.26 -9.61 1.79
N CYS A 160 18.47 -8.29 1.78
CA CYS A 160 19.04 -7.58 2.92
C CYS A 160 17.91 -7.18 3.86
N ASN A 161 17.85 -7.82 5.03
CA ASN A 161 16.77 -7.61 6.01
C ASN A 161 17.15 -6.58 7.08
N GLU A 162 18.30 -5.92 6.93
CA GLU A 162 18.87 -5.10 8.00
C GLU A 162 18.14 -3.76 8.07
N GLU A 163 18.25 -2.88 7.08
CA GLU A 163 17.56 -1.57 7.08
C GLU A 163 17.37 -1.03 5.66
N PHE A 164 16.43 -0.11 5.48
CA PHE A 164 16.35 0.73 4.28
C PHE A 164 17.33 1.90 4.35
N HIS A 165 17.80 2.34 3.18
CA HIS A 165 18.55 3.59 3.05
C HIS A 165 17.61 4.72 2.60
N LYS A 166 17.74 5.88 3.24
CA LYS A 166 17.03 7.14 2.92
C LYS A 166 17.88 8.02 2.02
#